data_AF-A0A845BUY1-F1
#
_entry.id   AF-A0A845BUY1-F1
#
_cell.length_a   1.000
_cell.length_b   1.000
_cell.length_c   1.000
_cell.angle_alpha   90.00
_cell.angle_beta   90.00
_cell.angle_gamma   90.00
#
_symmetry.space_group_name_H-M   'P 1'
#
loop_
_entity.id
_entity.type
_entity.pdbx_description
1 polymer ?
#
loop_
_entity_poly.entity_id
_entity_poly.type
_entity_poly.pdbx_seq_one_letter_code
_entity_poly.pdbx_strand_id
1 'polypeptide(L)'
;MEGGISVRSPLAVLGLLMSGMAWADASAVQASMPALESSAPLAVPAAPVVAIPEAPKPAPVVEPALGSVPFRVDYRCAGAQQISVLYPAYADADSQPIRLRWKGYKYRLSLAVSGSGARYASSQLVWWTKGDSAFLSTRGGRMLVRQCVAQPN
;
A
#
# COMPACT_ATOMS: atom_id res chain seq x y z
N MET A 1 -49.67 -25.73 9.96
CA MET A 1 -48.86 -26.47 8.96
C MET A 1 -47.63 -25.62 8.74
N GLU A 2 -46.68 -25.63 9.68
CA GLU A 2 -45.61 -26.64 9.81
C GLU A 2 -44.60 -26.55 8.65
N GLY A 3 -43.34 -26.26 8.97
CA GLY A 3 -42.26 -26.24 7.99
C GLY A 3 -41.01 -25.50 8.44
N GLY A 4 -40.45 -25.85 9.61
CA GLY A 4 -39.10 -25.45 10.00
C GLY A 4 -38.06 -26.46 9.53
N ILE A 5 -36.87 -26.01 9.13
CA ILE A 5 -35.64 -26.80 9.23
C ILE A 5 -34.48 -25.86 9.63
N SER A 6 -34.09 -26.00 10.90
CA SER A 6 -32.78 -25.69 11.47
C SER A 6 -31.72 -26.66 10.95
N VAL A 7 -30.43 -26.30 10.91
CA VAL A 7 -29.22 -27.14 11.18
C VAL A 7 -27.97 -26.46 10.60
N ARG A 8 -27.14 -25.83 11.45
CA ARG A 8 -25.93 -26.31 12.16
C ARG A 8 -24.61 -25.91 11.48
N SER A 9 -23.93 -24.97 12.13
CA SER A 9 -22.48 -24.79 12.08
C SER A 9 -21.74 -26.05 12.60
N PRO A 10 -20.55 -26.35 12.06
CA PRO A 10 -19.54 -27.08 12.80
C PRO A 10 -18.43 -26.12 13.25
N LEU A 11 -18.27 -26.02 14.58
CA LEU A 11 -16.98 -25.72 15.19
C LEU A 11 -15.99 -26.82 14.76
N ALA A 12 -14.81 -26.43 14.31
CA ALA A 12 -13.63 -27.30 14.33
C ALA A 12 -12.59 -26.64 15.25
N VAL A 13 -12.23 -27.39 16.27
CA VAL A 13 -11.32 -27.07 17.36
C VAL A 13 -10.00 -27.82 17.11
N LEU A 14 -8.91 -27.26 17.64
CA LEU A 14 -7.64 -27.90 18.03
C LEU A 14 -6.55 -28.11 16.96
N GLY A 15 -5.34 -27.64 17.28
CA GLY A 15 -4.09 -28.00 16.63
C GLY A 15 -2.88 -27.20 17.13
N LEU A 16 -2.39 -27.58 18.31
CA LEU A 16 -1.19 -27.09 19.03
C LEU A 16 0.13 -27.45 18.29
N LEU A 17 1.23 -26.72 18.57
CA LEU A 17 2.66 -27.16 18.76
C LEU A 17 3.62 -26.02 18.30
N MET A 18 4.32 -25.29 19.19
CA MET A 18 5.54 -25.60 19.97
C MET A 18 6.88 -25.50 19.21
N SER A 19 7.80 -24.75 19.84
CA SER A 19 9.28 -24.79 19.73
C SER A 19 9.91 -23.92 18.63
N GLY A 20 11.00 -23.18 18.87
CA GLY A 20 11.90 -23.14 20.02
C GLY A 20 12.92 -21.98 19.92
N MET A 21 13.39 -21.59 21.11
CA MET A 21 14.42 -20.61 21.40
C MET A 21 15.82 -21.13 21.03
N ALA A 22 16.72 -20.28 20.54
CA ALA A 22 18.17 -20.48 20.71
C ALA A 22 18.91 -19.14 20.64
N TRP A 23 19.40 -18.71 21.80
CA TRP A 23 20.37 -17.63 22.00
C TRP A 23 21.79 -18.24 22.07
N ALA A 24 22.81 -17.49 21.66
CA ALA A 24 24.21 -17.55 22.14
C ALA A 24 24.92 -16.28 21.63
N ASP A 25 25.39 -15.34 22.46
CA ASP A 25 26.62 -15.36 23.29
C ASP A 25 27.88 -15.59 22.45
N ALA A 26 29.04 -14.96 22.65
CA ALA A 26 29.59 -13.88 23.46
C ALA A 26 31.04 -13.77 22.99
N SER A 27 31.73 -12.63 23.19
CA SER A 27 33.11 -12.62 23.71
C SER A 27 33.65 -11.20 23.81
N ALA A 28 33.91 -10.80 25.05
CA ALA A 28 34.76 -9.69 25.44
C ALA A 28 36.13 -10.25 25.85
N VAL A 29 37.22 -9.57 25.50
CA VAL A 29 38.52 -9.47 26.23
C VAL A 29 39.46 -8.59 25.39
N GLN A 30 40.45 -7.83 25.88
CA GLN A 30 40.79 -7.19 27.14
C GLN A 30 42.14 -6.45 26.90
N ALA A 31 42.30 -5.28 27.52
CA ALA A 31 43.53 -4.58 27.96
C ALA A 31 44.79 -4.49 27.06
N SER A 32 45.37 -3.28 26.97
CA SER A 32 46.59 -2.88 27.71
C SER A 32 47.24 -1.66 27.06
N MET A 33 47.46 -0.60 27.85
CA MET A 33 48.29 0.54 27.48
C MET A 33 49.77 0.24 27.74
N PRO A 34 50.68 0.90 27.01
CA PRO A 34 51.69 1.70 27.71
C PRO A 34 51.87 3.10 27.10
N ALA A 35 52.19 4.04 27.99
CA ALA A 35 52.64 5.39 27.70
C ALA A 35 54.16 5.43 27.46
N LEU A 36 54.61 6.30 26.57
CA LEU A 36 55.93 6.96 26.48
C LEU A 36 55.79 7.95 25.30
N GLU A 37 55.55 9.23 25.59
CA GLU A 37 56.56 10.30 25.72
C GLU A 37 57.01 10.94 24.40
N SER A 38 57.03 12.28 24.47
CA SER A 38 58.04 13.15 23.86
C SER A 38 58.06 13.30 22.34
N SER A 39 57.55 14.44 21.87
CA SER A 39 58.36 15.46 21.16
C SER A 39 57.44 16.49 20.50
N ALA A 40 57.51 17.74 20.95
CA ALA A 40 56.99 18.88 20.19
C ALA A 40 58.02 19.33 19.17
N PRO A 41 57.61 19.56 17.91
CA PRO A 41 58.11 20.75 17.24
C PRO A 41 57.00 21.55 16.53
N LEU A 42 57.03 22.85 16.82
CA LEU A 42 56.93 23.96 15.88
C LEU A 42 55.93 23.84 14.72
N ALA A 43 54.85 24.61 14.90
CA ALA A 43 53.89 25.13 13.95
C ALA A 43 54.28 25.10 12.45
N VAL A 44 53.39 24.47 11.67
CA VAL A 44 53.10 24.82 10.28
C VAL A 44 51.57 25.04 10.22
N PRO A 45 51.05 26.19 9.78
CA PRO A 45 49.62 26.32 9.52
C PRO A 45 49.29 25.54 8.25
N ALA A 46 49.00 24.25 8.41
CA ALA A 46 48.33 23.48 7.38
C ALA A 46 46.88 23.96 7.31
N ALA A 47 46.47 24.43 6.13
CA ALA A 47 45.11 24.84 5.83
C ALA A 47 44.08 23.82 6.33
N PRO A 48 42.85 24.24 6.71
CA PRO A 48 41.80 23.29 7.03
C PRO A 48 41.52 22.43 5.79
N VAL A 49 41.98 21.18 5.81
CA VAL A 49 41.46 20.15 4.92
C VAL A 49 40.04 19.90 5.40
N VAL A 50 39.10 20.57 4.74
CA VAL A 50 37.68 20.26 4.87
C VAL A 50 37.55 18.80 4.44
N ALA A 51 37.32 17.91 5.42
CA ALA A 51 36.91 16.55 5.14
C ALA A 51 35.64 16.64 4.31
N ILE A 52 35.73 16.25 3.03
CA ILE A 52 34.55 16.07 2.20
C ILE A 52 33.78 14.92 2.87
N PRO A 53 32.55 15.12 3.35
CA PRO A 53 31.76 14.02 3.86
C PRO A 53 31.64 12.97 2.76
N GLU A 54 32.06 11.75 3.05
CA GLU A 54 31.89 10.63 2.13
C GLU A 54 30.41 10.54 1.80
N ALA A 55 30.08 10.73 0.52
CA ALA A 55 28.71 10.72 0.06
C ALA A 55 28.08 9.38 0.47
N PRO A 56 26.90 9.39 1.11
CA PRO A 56 26.25 8.15 1.51
C PRO A 56 26.05 7.28 0.26
N LYS A 57 26.62 6.07 0.29
CA LYS A 57 26.42 5.05 -0.73
C LYS A 57 24.93 4.97 -1.05
N PRO A 58 24.50 5.21 -2.31
CA PRO A 58 23.09 5.13 -2.66
C PRO A 58 22.55 3.77 -2.26
N ALA A 59 21.55 3.76 -1.37
CA ALA A 59 20.82 2.55 -1.05
C ALA A 59 20.18 2.02 -2.35
N PRO A 60 20.06 0.69 -2.53
CA PRO A 60 19.37 0.14 -3.68
C PRO A 60 17.93 0.69 -3.70
N VAL A 61 17.59 1.36 -4.80
CA VAL A 61 16.22 1.84 -5.06
C VAL A 61 15.39 0.58 -5.34
N VAL A 62 14.67 0.10 -4.34
CA VAL A 62 13.72 -1.00 -4.52
C VAL A 62 12.50 -0.42 -5.20
N GLU A 63 12.30 -0.76 -6.47
CA GLU A 63 11.13 -0.35 -7.23
C GLU A 63 9.87 -0.95 -6.55
N PRO A 64 8.84 -0.16 -6.22
CA PRO A 64 7.65 -0.69 -5.57
C PRO A 64 6.96 -1.71 -6.46
N ALA A 65 6.71 -2.92 -5.93
CA ALA A 65 5.92 -3.91 -6.66
C ALA A 65 4.53 -3.33 -7.01
N LEU A 66 4.00 -3.69 -8.17
CA LEU A 66 2.75 -3.13 -8.69
C LEU A 66 1.61 -3.25 -7.68
N GLY A 67 0.98 -2.13 -7.36
CA GLY A 67 -0.12 -2.05 -6.40
C GLY A 67 0.28 -2.18 -4.92
N SER A 68 1.58 -2.16 -4.60
CA SER A 68 2.06 -2.02 -3.20
C SER A 68 1.85 -0.61 -2.66
N VAL A 69 1.57 0.34 -3.54
CA VAL A 69 1.25 1.73 -3.23
C VAL A 69 -0.06 2.11 -3.91
N PRO A 70 -0.77 3.14 -3.42
CA PRO A 70 -1.94 3.67 -4.10
C PRO A 70 -1.63 4.04 -5.56
N PHE A 71 -2.51 3.66 -6.47
CA PHE A 71 -2.30 3.85 -7.91
C PHE A 71 -3.54 4.47 -8.56
N ARG A 72 -3.31 5.25 -9.62
CA ARG A 72 -4.36 5.93 -10.37
C ARG A 72 -4.68 5.15 -11.64
N VAL A 73 -5.96 5.06 -11.95
CA VAL A 73 -6.47 4.57 -13.23
C VAL A 73 -7.43 5.62 -13.79
N ASP A 74 -7.18 6.03 -15.02
CA ASP A 74 -8.05 6.92 -15.78
C ASP A 74 -8.92 6.10 -16.74
N TYR A 75 -10.20 6.43 -16.81
CA TYR A 75 -11.18 5.76 -17.65
C TYR A 75 -11.73 6.72 -18.70
N ARG A 76 -11.78 6.29 -19.96
CA ARG A 76 -12.56 6.95 -21.02
C ARG A 76 -13.90 6.26 -21.14
N CYS A 77 -14.97 7.04 -21.11
CA CYS A 77 -16.33 6.52 -21.16
C CYS A 77 -17.11 7.06 -22.36
N ALA A 78 -18.29 6.49 -22.61
CA ALA A 78 -19.20 7.01 -23.62
C ALA A 78 -19.53 8.50 -23.41
N GLY A 79 -19.75 9.23 -24.50
CA GLY A 79 -20.08 10.66 -24.46
C GLY A 79 -18.90 11.54 -24.05
N ALA A 80 -17.66 11.15 -24.42
CA ALA A 80 -16.43 11.86 -24.10
C ALA A 80 -16.24 12.16 -22.60
N GLN A 81 -16.87 11.38 -21.73
CA GLN A 81 -16.71 11.51 -20.28
C GLN A 81 -15.41 10.85 -19.83
N GLN A 82 -14.81 11.42 -18.79
CA GLN A 82 -13.61 10.89 -18.15
C GLN A 82 -13.85 10.72 -16.65
N ILE A 83 -13.32 9.62 -16.10
CA ILE A 83 -13.32 9.34 -14.67
C ILE A 83 -11.89 8.98 -14.27
N SER A 84 -11.40 9.61 -13.20
CA SER A 84 -10.10 9.30 -12.62
C SER A 84 -10.30 8.66 -11.26
N VAL A 85 -9.73 7.47 -11.03
CA VAL A 85 -9.89 6.75 -9.77
C VAL A 85 -8.51 6.51 -9.16
N LEU A 86 -8.34 6.93 -7.91
CA LEU A 86 -7.20 6.52 -7.08
C LEU A 86 -7.64 5.32 -6.24
N TYR A 87 -7.08 4.16 -6.54
CA TYR A 87 -7.22 2.96 -5.75
C TYR A 87 -6.19 2.95 -4.61
N PRO A 88 -6.53 2.42 -3.43
CA PRO A 88 -5.54 2.15 -2.39
C PRO A 88 -4.55 1.07 -2.86
N ALA A 89 -3.49 0.85 -2.07
CA ALA A 89 -2.64 -0.32 -2.26
C ALA A 89 -3.49 -1.60 -2.13
N TYR A 90 -3.09 -2.68 -2.80
CA TYR A 90 -3.84 -3.94 -2.76
C TYR A 90 -3.96 -4.51 -1.34
N ALA A 91 -2.96 -4.31 -0.49
CA ALA A 91 -3.01 -4.68 0.93
C ALA A 91 -4.10 -3.94 1.73
N ASP A 92 -4.56 -2.78 1.22
CA ASP A 92 -5.53 -1.89 1.86
C ASP A 92 -6.89 -1.86 1.14
N ALA A 93 -7.08 -2.68 0.09
CA ALA A 93 -8.23 -2.58 -0.81
C ALA A 93 -9.59 -2.79 -0.13
N ASP A 94 -9.63 -3.62 0.91
CA ASP A 94 -10.86 -3.94 1.65
C ASP A 94 -11.19 -2.93 2.75
N SER A 95 -10.20 -2.17 3.23
CA SER A 95 -10.32 -1.28 4.39
C SER A 95 -10.38 0.20 4.02
N GLN A 96 -9.74 0.58 2.90
CA GLN A 96 -9.65 1.98 2.48
C GLN A 96 -10.59 2.29 1.31
N PRO A 97 -11.27 3.45 1.33
CA PRO A 97 -12.12 3.86 0.22
C PRO A 97 -11.29 4.34 -0.98
N ILE A 98 -11.76 4.05 -2.18
CA ILE A 98 -11.23 4.66 -3.40
C ILE A 98 -11.57 6.15 -3.45
N ARG A 99 -10.76 6.93 -4.17
CA ARG A 99 -11.07 8.34 -4.47
C ARG A 99 -11.41 8.48 -5.94
N LEU A 100 -12.68 8.69 -6.24
CA LEU A 100 -13.19 8.84 -7.60
C LEU A 100 -13.36 10.32 -7.93
N ARG A 101 -12.85 10.77 -9.08
CA ARG A 101 -13.05 12.11 -9.63
C ARG A 101 -13.91 12.03 -10.88
N TRP A 102 -15.03 12.75 -10.88
CA TRP A 102 -15.94 12.83 -12.02
C TRP A 102 -16.64 14.19 -12.06
N LYS A 103 -16.66 14.83 -13.24
CA LYS A 103 -17.24 16.18 -13.45
C LYS A 103 -16.73 17.23 -12.46
N GLY A 104 -15.43 17.19 -12.12
CA GLY A 104 -14.81 18.11 -11.16
C GLY A 104 -15.03 17.76 -9.68
N TYR A 105 -16.00 16.90 -9.37
CA TYR A 105 -16.28 16.45 -8.00
C TYR A 105 -15.38 15.30 -7.58
N LYS A 106 -15.13 15.19 -6.26
CA LYS A 106 -14.36 14.10 -5.64
C LYS A 106 -15.29 13.31 -4.73
N TYR A 107 -15.27 11.99 -4.88
CA TYR A 107 -16.10 11.07 -4.12
C TYR A 107 -15.22 10.03 -3.43
N ARG A 108 -15.62 9.62 -2.23
CA ARG A 108 -15.04 8.46 -1.53
C ARG A 108 -16.05 7.32 -1.57
N LEU A 109 -15.63 6.18 -2.09
CA LEU A 109 -16.49 5.00 -2.22
C LEU A 109 -15.77 3.82 -1.55
N SER A 110 -16.45 3.12 -0.65
CA SER A 110 -15.91 1.94 0.00
C SER A 110 -16.22 0.69 -0.81
N LEU A 111 -15.35 -0.31 -0.74
CA LEU A 111 -15.62 -1.61 -1.35
C LEU A 111 -16.91 -2.20 -0.75
N ALA A 112 -17.73 -2.79 -1.62
CA ALA A 112 -19.00 -3.41 -1.29
C ALA A 112 -19.06 -4.79 -1.94
N VAL A 113 -19.75 -5.72 -1.29
CA VAL A 113 -19.90 -7.10 -1.77
C VAL A 113 -20.53 -7.12 -3.18
N SER A 114 -19.94 -7.90 -4.07
CA SER A 114 -20.37 -8.09 -5.46
C SER A 114 -20.19 -9.53 -5.92
N GLY A 115 -21.08 -10.01 -6.79
CA GLY A 115 -20.99 -11.36 -7.35
C GLY A 115 -19.97 -11.53 -8.49
N SER A 116 -19.53 -10.43 -9.13
CA SER A 116 -18.49 -10.46 -10.16
C SER A 116 -17.84 -9.10 -10.36
N GLY A 117 -16.51 -9.03 -10.34
CA GLY A 117 -15.78 -7.76 -10.36
C GLY A 117 -15.88 -7.02 -9.03
N ALA A 118 -15.45 -5.76 -9.02
CA ALA A 118 -15.43 -4.94 -7.81
C ALA A 118 -16.53 -3.88 -7.85
N ARG A 119 -17.28 -3.77 -6.75
CA ARG A 119 -18.29 -2.73 -6.54
C ARG A 119 -17.82 -1.82 -5.41
N TYR A 120 -17.78 -0.52 -5.68
CA TYR A 120 -17.51 0.50 -4.68
C TYR A 120 -18.75 1.38 -4.54
N ALA A 121 -19.15 1.72 -3.31
CA ALA A 121 -20.37 2.48 -3.06
C ALA A 121 -20.18 3.59 -2.04
N SER A 122 -20.92 4.68 -2.23
CA SER A 122 -21.17 5.73 -1.24
C SER A 122 -22.68 5.88 -1.02
N SER A 123 -23.11 6.87 -0.25
CA SER A 123 -24.55 7.19 -0.09
C SER A 123 -25.22 7.59 -1.41
N GLN A 124 -24.48 8.13 -2.37
CA GLN A 124 -25.03 8.69 -3.60
C GLN A 124 -24.68 7.89 -4.85
N LEU A 125 -23.49 7.27 -4.89
CA LEU A 125 -22.92 6.70 -6.11
C LEU A 125 -22.52 5.24 -5.91
N VAL A 126 -22.51 4.51 -7.02
CA VAL A 126 -21.96 3.17 -7.14
C VAL A 126 -21.06 3.13 -8.37
N TRP A 127 -19.81 2.77 -8.14
CA TRP A 127 -18.79 2.51 -9.17
C TRP A 127 -18.59 1.00 -9.28
N TRP A 128 -18.75 0.45 -10.48
CA TRP A 128 -18.57 -0.97 -10.73
C TRP A 128 -17.48 -1.18 -11.76
N THR A 129 -16.57 -2.11 -11.52
CA THR A 129 -15.51 -2.51 -12.45
C THR A 129 -15.51 -4.01 -12.70
N LYS A 130 -15.11 -4.40 -13.92
CA LYS A 130 -14.90 -5.79 -14.33
C LYS A 130 -13.79 -5.81 -15.40
N GLY A 131 -12.62 -6.30 -15.03
CA GLY A 131 -11.41 -6.11 -15.84
C GLY A 131 -11.18 -4.62 -16.09
N ASP A 132 -10.97 -4.25 -17.34
CA ASP A 132 -10.78 -2.85 -17.75
C ASP A 132 -12.08 -2.08 -17.94
N SER A 133 -13.23 -2.76 -17.92
CA SER A 133 -14.54 -2.15 -18.11
C SER A 133 -15.14 -1.64 -16.81
N ALA A 134 -15.84 -0.51 -16.87
CA ALA A 134 -16.51 0.08 -15.71
C ALA A 134 -17.78 0.87 -16.07
N PHE A 135 -18.57 1.19 -15.05
CA PHE A 135 -19.68 2.14 -15.14
C PHE A 135 -19.96 2.81 -13.80
N LEU A 136 -20.56 4.01 -13.86
CA LEU A 136 -20.97 4.79 -12.71
C LEU A 136 -22.50 4.92 -12.69
N SER A 137 -23.10 4.65 -11.54
CA SER A 137 -24.55 4.77 -11.31
C SER A 137 -24.84 5.49 -10.00
N THR A 138 -26.08 5.93 -9.82
CA THR A 138 -26.57 6.35 -8.50
C THR A 138 -26.75 5.13 -7.60
N ARG A 139 -26.84 5.34 -6.28
CA ARG A 139 -27.15 4.25 -5.33
C ARG A 139 -28.50 3.57 -5.62
N GLY A 140 -29.44 4.30 -6.21
CA GLY A 140 -30.73 3.77 -6.68
C GLY A 140 -30.69 3.08 -8.05
N GLY A 141 -29.51 2.87 -8.64
CA GLY A 141 -29.33 2.10 -9.88
C GLY A 141 -29.49 2.89 -11.17
N ARG A 142 -29.73 4.21 -11.13
CA ARG A 142 -29.79 5.03 -12.35
C ARG A 142 -28.39 5.18 -12.94
N MET A 143 -28.23 4.82 -14.21
CA MET A 143 -26.97 4.94 -14.93
C MET A 143 -26.57 6.41 -15.10
N LEU A 144 -25.33 6.76 -14.73
CA LEU A 144 -24.77 8.11 -14.89
C LEU A 144 -23.74 8.15 -16.01
N VAL A 145 -22.87 7.13 -16.08
CA VAL A 145 -21.87 6.96 -17.12
C VAL A 145 -21.69 5.48 -17.39
N ARG A 146 -21.59 5.09 -18.67
CA ARG A 146 -21.47 3.69 -19.11
C ARG A 146 -20.27 3.53 -20.03
N GLN A 147 -19.92 2.27 -20.31
CA GLN A 147 -18.88 1.90 -21.27
C GLN A 147 -17.55 2.60 -20.96
N CYS A 148 -17.18 2.65 -19.68
CA CYS A 148 -15.89 3.17 -19.27
C CYS A 148 -14.83 2.11 -19.50
N VAL A 149 -13.70 2.48 -20.11
CA VAL A 149 -12.57 1.58 -20.37
C VAL A 149 -11.31 2.20 -19.75
N ALA A 150 -10.61 1.42 -18.93
CA ALA A 150 -9.34 1.80 -18.34
C ALA A 150 -8.34 2.17 -19.44
N GLN A 151 -7.61 3.25 -19.24
CA GLN A 151 -6.54 3.67 -20.14
C GLN A 151 -5.21 3.10 -19.66
N PRO A 152 -4.36 2.61 -20.58
CA PRO A 152 -2.98 2.31 -20.24
C PRO A 152 -2.31 3.62 -19.78
N ASN A 153 -1.60 3.53 -18.66
CA ASN A 153 -0.86 4.63 -18.06
C ASN A 153 0.61 4.58 -18.47
#